data_AF-W4IHZ3-F1
#
_entry.id   AF-W4IHZ3-F1
#
_cell.length_a   1.000
_cell.length_b   1.000
_cell.length_c   1.000
_cell.angle_alpha   90.00
_cell.angle_beta   90.00
_cell.angle_gamma   90.00
#
_symmetry.space_group_name_H-M   'P 1'
#
loop_
_entity.id
_entity.type
_entity.pdbx_description
1 polymer ?
#
loop_
_entity_poly.entity_id
_entity_poly.type
_entity_poly.pdbx_seq_one_letter_code
_entity_poly.pdbx_strand_id
1 'polypeptide(L)'
;MNAPPNFDIHQVKKLGKLGATIGAIIGVTSFGSWFFKNSLYNVEAGKRAIKYNRIFGLSNKIYGEGTHFLIPFFERSIIYDVRTKPRVLMSLTGSRDLQMVNITCRVLSRPNEKKLVEIYRTLGKEYDEKVLPSIINEVLKSVVAQYNASQLITQREVVSKSVREQLVQRAKDFNILLDDASITHLSFSNEYEKAVEAKQVAQQEAERSKYVVLKAEQEKKSTIIKAQGEAEVAKLIGLAVKDNPAFMELKKIELSREVSNIISKCQNKVMLPTDSLLINFTK
;
A
#
# COMPACT_ATOMS: atom_id res chain seq x y z
N MET A 1 94.87 -44.77 14.12
CA MET A 1 93.87 -43.69 14.14
C MET A 1 92.78 -44.03 13.14
N ASN A 2 91.65 -44.47 13.68
CA ASN A 2 90.28 -44.62 13.16
C ASN A 2 90.05 -44.82 11.65
N ALA A 3 89.51 -46.01 11.32
CA ALA A 3 89.01 -46.42 10.02
C ALA A 3 87.95 -45.45 9.44
N PRO A 4 87.83 -45.32 8.10
CA PRO A 4 86.86 -44.43 7.47
C PRO A 4 85.42 -44.90 7.73
N PRO A 5 84.46 -43.97 7.88
CA PRO A 5 83.05 -44.31 8.09
C PRO A 5 82.53 -45.03 6.84
N ASN A 6 82.06 -46.26 7.05
CA ASN A 6 81.48 -47.10 6.01
C ASN A 6 80.10 -46.51 5.65
N PHE A 7 80.03 -45.73 4.56
CA PHE A 7 78.77 -45.16 4.07
C PHE A 7 77.97 -46.25 3.37
N ASP A 8 77.03 -46.84 4.11
CA ASP A 8 76.15 -47.90 3.65
C ASP A 8 75.18 -47.38 2.56
N ILE A 9 75.50 -47.61 1.29
CA ILE A 9 74.68 -47.24 0.12
C ILE A 9 73.28 -47.89 0.21
N HIS A 10 73.18 -49.03 0.90
CA HIS A 10 71.92 -49.70 1.21
C HIS A 10 71.04 -48.91 2.18
N GLN A 11 71.60 -48.21 3.18
CA GLN A 11 70.83 -47.36 4.07
C GLN A 11 70.27 -46.13 3.34
N VAL A 12 71.05 -45.51 2.45
CA VAL A 12 70.62 -44.34 1.66
C VAL A 12 69.50 -44.71 0.67
N LYS A 13 69.59 -45.87 -0.01
CA LYS A 13 68.48 -46.38 -0.86
C LYS A 13 67.24 -46.75 -0.05
N LYS A 14 67.39 -47.26 1.17
CA LYS A 14 66.26 -47.59 2.06
C LYS A 14 65.60 -46.32 2.59
N LEU A 15 66.37 -45.28 2.93
CA LEU A 15 65.89 -43.96 3.32
C LEU A 15 65.18 -43.23 2.17
N GLY A 16 65.71 -43.31 0.95
CA GLY A 16 65.08 -42.75 -0.26
C GLY A 16 63.77 -43.45 -0.64
N LYS A 17 63.71 -44.78 -0.51
CA LYS A 17 62.46 -45.54 -0.67
C LYS A 17 61.45 -45.22 0.44
N LEU A 18 61.90 -45.09 1.69
CA LEU A 18 61.05 -44.66 2.80
C LEU A 18 60.52 -43.23 2.58
N GLY A 19 61.37 -42.29 2.17
CA GLY A 19 60.98 -40.92 1.84
C GLY A 19 59.98 -40.84 0.68
N ALA A 20 60.16 -41.68 -0.35
CA ALA A 20 59.20 -41.79 -1.45
C ALA A 20 57.86 -42.38 -0.99
N THR A 21 57.86 -43.40 -0.13
CA THR A 21 56.62 -43.97 0.44
C THR A 21 55.91 -43.00 1.37
N ILE A 22 56.65 -42.28 2.23
CA ILE A 22 56.10 -41.27 3.14
C ILE A 22 55.54 -40.09 2.32
N GLY A 23 56.25 -39.62 1.30
CA GLY A 23 55.78 -38.57 0.39
C GLY A 23 54.52 -38.97 -0.38
N ALA A 24 54.44 -40.21 -0.85
CA ALA A 24 53.25 -40.73 -1.52
C ALA A 24 52.05 -40.85 -0.56
N ILE A 25 52.27 -41.32 0.68
CA ILE A 25 51.22 -41.41 1.70
C ILE A 25 50.72 -40.01 2.09
N ILE A 26 51.62 -39.05 2.30
CA ILE A 26 51.27 -37.65 2.59
C ILE A 26 50.52 -37.02 1.40
N GLY A 27 50.94 -37.30 0.17
CA GLY A 27 50.25 -36.83 -1.04
C GLY A 27 48.82 -37.36 -1.15
N VAL A 28 48.61 -38.67 -0.97
CA VAL A 28 47.29 -39.31 -1.07
C VAL A 28 46.38 -38.86 0.08
N THR A 29 46.89 -38.76 1.30
CA THR A 29 46.11 -38.30 2.46
C THR A 29 45.73 -36.82 2.35
N SER A 30 46.66 -35.97 1.90
CA SER A 30 46.39 -34.55 1.66
C SER A 30 45.39 -34.34 0.53
N PHE A 31 45.55 -35.08 -0.57
CA PHE A 31 44.63 -35.02 -1.71
C PHE A 31 43.24 -35.57 -1.35
N GLY A 32 43.16 -36.68 -0.61
CA GLY A 32 41.91 -37.26 -0.13
C GLY A 32 41.18 -36.33 0.84
N SER A 33 41.89 -35.69 1.76
CA SER A 33 41.32 -34.70 2.69
C SER A 33 40.81 -33.46 1.96
N TRP A 34 41.58 -32.94 0.99
CA TRP A 34 41.17 -31.82 0.15
C TRP A 34 39.94 -32.17 -0.71
N PHE A 35 39.93 -33.35 -1.32
CA PHE A 35 38.82 -33.85 -2.11
C PHE A 35 37.55 -33.98 -1.26
N PHE A 36 37.64 -34.59 -0.08
CA PHE A 36 36.48 -34.77 0.80
C PHE A 36 35.92 -33.42 1.29
N LYS A 37 36.79 -32.49 1.70
CA LYS A 37 36.37 -31.13 2.10
C LYS A 37 35.68 -30.38 0.97
N ASN A 38 36.20 -30.47 -0.25
CA ASN A 38 35.67 -29.73 -1.40
C ASN A 38 34.49 -30.44 -2.09
N SER A 39 34.21 -31.68 -1.70
CA SER A 39 33.14 -32.50 -2.25
C SER A 39 31.82 -32.34 -1.48
N LEU A 40 31.86 -31.94 -0.22
CA LEU A 40 30.66 -31.67 0.56
C LEU A 40 30.23 -30.22 0.38
N TYR A 41 28.95 -30.02 0.04
CA TYR A 41 28.32 -28.70 0.08
C TYR A 41 27.02 -28.76 0.86
N ASN A 42 26.75 -27.70 1.62
CA ASN A 42 25.53 -27.60 2.41
C ASN A 42 24.53 -26.68 1.71
N VAL A 43 23.26 -27.08 1.72
CA VAL A 43 22.15 -26.25 1.26
C VAL A 43 21.36 -25.83 2.50
N GLU A 44 21.39 -24.53 2.80
CA GLU A 44 20.65 -23.95 3.91
C GLU A 44 19.14 -23.98 3.68
N ALA A 45 18.38 -23.91 4.77
CA ALA A 45 16.91 -23.84 4.72
C ALA A 45 16.42 -22.67 3.86
N GLY A 46 15.39 -22.92 3.04
CA GLY A 46 14.84 -21.91 2.11
C GLY A 46 15.73 -21.62 0.90
N LYS A 47 16.80 -22.40 0.69
CA LYS A 47 17.56 -22.42 -0.56
C LYS A 47 17.38 -23.78 -1.26
N ARG A 48 17.57 -23.79 -2.57
CA ARG A 48 17.61 -25.00 -3.40
C ARG A 48 18.84 -24.97 -4.26
N ALA A 49 19.45 -26.13 -4.50
CA ALA A 49 20.65 -26.21 -5.32
C ALA A 49 20.39 -26.96 -6.62
N ILE A 50 20.99 -26.48 -7.70
CA ILE A 50 21.08 -27.17 -8.98
C ILE A 50 22.54 -27.56 -9.18
N LYS A 51 22.78 -28.76 -9.71
CA LYS A 51 24.14 -29.18 -10.06
C LYS A 51 24.42 -28.95 -11.53
N TYR A 52 25.52 -28.26 -11.80
CA TYR A 52 26.12 -28.14 -13.12
C TYR A 52 27.30 -29.09 -13.23
N ASN A 53 27.28 -29.99 -14.20
CA ASN A 53 28.37 -30.88 -14.53
C ASN A 53 29.07 -30.38 -15.80
N ARG A 54 30.41 -30.33 -15.80
CA ARG A 54 31.20 -29.84 -16.94
C ARG A 54 31.13 -30.73 -18.18
N ILE A 55 30.83 -32.03 -18.03
CA ILE A 55 30.75 -33.00 -19.13
C ILE A 55 29.32 -33.08 -19.67
N PHE A 56 28.33 -33.24 -18.79
CA PHE A 56 26.94 -33.52 -19.15
C PHE A 56 26.01 -32.29 -19.07
N GLY A 57 26.53 -31.14 -18.63
CA GLY A 57 25.75 -29.91 -18.47
C GLY A 57 24.91 -29.88 -17.19
N LEU A 58 23.79 -29.15 -17.26
CA LEU A 58 22.94 -28.89 -16.09
C LEU A 58 22.03 -30.08 -15.77
N SER A 59 22.12 -30.62 -14.56
CA SER A 59 21.28 -31.71 -14.07
C SER A 59 19.83 -31.27 -13.87
N ASN A 60 18.88 -32.12 -14.23
CA ASN A 60 17.45 -31.87 -14.00
C ASN A 60 17.01 -32.12 -12.55
N LYS A 61 17.90 -32.63 -11.69
CA LYS A 61 17.60 -32.88 -10.27
C LYS A 61 17.80 -31.62 -9.44
N ILE A 62 16.80 -31.32 -8.62
CA ILE A 62 16.78 -30.18 -7.71
C ILE A 62 17.08 -30.72 -6.32
N TYR A 63 18.11 -30.18 -5.69
CA TYR A 63 18.56 -30.61 -4.37
C TYR A 63 17.96 -29.71 -3.30
N GLY A 64 17.34 -30.36 -2.31
CA GLY A 64 16.72 -29.71 -1.17
C GLY A 64 17.71 -29.22 -0.13
N GLU A 65 17.21 -28.91 1.05
CA GLU A 65 18.05 -28.57 2.21
C GLU A 65 18.86 -29.79 2.69
N GLY A 66 20.03 -29.54 3.25
CA GLY A 66 20.94 -30.57 3.77
C GLY A 66 22.29 -30.65 3.06
N THR A 67 23.13 -31.54 3.58
CA THR A 67 24.49 -31.76 3.05
C THR A 67 24.44 -32.72 1.86
N HIS A 68 24.98 -32.27 0.74
CA HIS A 68 24.99 -33.00 -0.51
C HIS A 68 26.43 -33.18 -1.00
N PHE A 69 26.67 -34.28 -1.72
CA PHE A 69 27.97 -34.60 -2.29
C PHE A 69 28.06 -34.08 -3.72
N LEU A 70 29.14 -33.41 -4.09
CA LEU A 70 29.49 -33.02 -5.46
C LEU A 70 30.90 -33.51 -5.79
N ILE A 71 31.16 -33.85 -7.05
CA ILE A 71 32.52 -34.24 -7.46
C ILE A 71 33.31 -32.96 -7.74
N PRO A 72 34.33 -32.61 -6.93
CA PRO A 72 35.12 -31.40 -7.15
C PRO A 72 35.78 -31.46 -8.55
N PHE A 73 35.98 -30.30 -9.18
CA PHE A 73 36.45 -30.10 -10.57
C PHE A 73 35.44 -30.35 -11.70
N PHE A 74 34.57 -31.35 -11.56
CA PHE A 74 33.56 -31.68 -12.59
C PHE A 74 32.20 -31.07 -12.30
N GLU A 75 31.80 -31.03 -11.04
CA GLU A 75 30.49 -30.53 -10.62
C GLU A 75 30.62 -29.21 -9.87
N ARG A 76 29.65 -28.32 -10.09
CA ARG A 76 29.47 -27.07 -9.35
C ARG A 76 28.03 -26.97 -8.88
N SER A 77 27.82 -26.60 -7.62
CA SER A 77 26.49 -26.33 -7.09
C SER A 77 26.13 -24.86 -7.30
N ILE A 78 24.91 -24.63 -7.79
CA ILE A 78 24.35 -23.31 -8.00
C ILE A 78 23.17 -23.18 -7.05
N ILE A 79 23.35 -22.35 -6.03
CA ILE A 79 22.38 -22.18 -4.96
C ILE A 79 21.44 -21.03 -5.30
N TYR A 80 20.15 -21.35 -5.32
CA TYR A 80 19.05 -20.43 -5.48
C TYR A 80 18.36 -20.18 -4.16
N ASP A 81 17.96 -18.94 -3.95
CA ASP A 81 17.07 -18.56 -2.86
C ASP A 81 15.62 -18.70 -3.35
N VAL A 82 14.84 -19.55 -2.68
CA VAL A 82 13.44 -19.81 -3.05
C VAL A 82 12.46 -19.06 -2.14
N ARG A 83 12.98 -18.22 -1.24
CA ARG A 83 12.16 -17.36 -0.39
C ARG A 83 11.57 -16.20 -1.18
N THR A 84 10.40 -15.74 -0.73
CA THR A 84 9.74 -14.58 -1.27
C THR A 84 10.57 -13.32 -1.03
N LYS A 85 10.84 -12.57 -2.10
CA LYS A 85 11.57 -11.31 -2.05
C LYS A 85 10.68 -10.15 -2.49
N PRO A 86 10.64 -9.05 -1.72
CA PRO A 86 9.98 -7.83 -2.15
C PRO A 86 10.83 -7.12 -3.20
N ARG A 87 10.18 -6.66 -4.27
CA ARG A 87 10.75 -5.72 -5.22
C ARG A 87 9.75 -4.58 -5.44
N VAL A 88 10.27 -3.36 -5.42
CA VAL A 88 9.49 -2.15 -5.68
C VAL A 88 9.99 -1.55 -6.97
N LEU A 89 9.09 -1.33 -7.91
CA LEU A 89 9.39 -0.80 -9.23
C LEU A 89 8.46 0.38 -9.53
N MET A 90 9.04 1.40 -10.14
CA MET A 90 8.34 2.62 -10.53
C MET A 90 8.19 2.64 -12.06
N SER A 91 7.01 3.03 -12.53
CA SER A 91 6.73 3.13 -13.95
C SER A 91 5.93 4.39 -14.24
N LEU A 92 6.39 5.16 -15.23
CA LEU A 92 5.66 6.28 -15.80
C LEU A 92 4.80 5.77 -16.96
N THR A 93 3.48 5.93 -16.84
CA THR A 93 2.49 5.36 -17.77
C THR A 93 1.37 6.35 -18.07
N GLY A 94 0.82 6.30 -19.28
CA GLY A 94 -0.37 7.06 -19.65
C GLY A 94 -1.67 6.35 -19.28
N SER A 95 -2.64 7.07 -18.72
CA SER A 95 -4.01 6.60 -18.51
C SER A 95 -4.84 6.67 -19.81
N ARG A 96 -6.09 6.18 -19.75
CA ARG A 96 -7.03 6.22 -20.90
C ARG A 96 -7.31 7.63 -21.42
N ASP A 97 -7.29 8.61 -20.54
CA ASP A 97 -7.46 10.04 -20.81
C ASP A 97 -6.13 10.77 -21.10
N LEU A 98 -5.09 10.02 -21.47
CA LEU A 98 -3.76 10.51 -21.86
C LEU A 98 -3.06 11.34 -20.76
N GLN A 99 -3.40 11.11 -19.50
CA GLN A 99 -2.69 11.72 -18.36
C GLN A 99 -1.50 10.85 -17.98
N MET A 100 -0.37 11.50 -17.73
CA MET A 100 0.83 10.82 -17.27
C MET A 100 0.71 10.54 -15.77
N VAL A 101 0.87 9.27 -15.40
CA VAL A 101 0.76 8.79 -14.01
C VAL A 101 2.05 8.08 -13.64
N ASN A 102 2.63 8.46 -12.51
CA ASN A 102 3.76 7.75 -11.93
C ASN A 102 3.23 6.73 -10.92
N ILE A 103 3.47 5.44 -11.19
CA ILE A 103 2.92 4.34 -10.42
C ILE A 103 4.07 3.52 -9.85
N THR A 104 4.04 3.34 -8.53
CA THR A 104 4.96 2.48 -7.80
C THR A 104 4.26 1.18 -7.45
N CYS A 105 4.72 0.06 -8.01
CA CYS A 105 4.22 -1.27 -7.71
C CYS A 105 5.21 -2.04 -6.85
N ARG A 106 4.72 -2.62 -5.76
CA ARG A 106 5.45 -3.59 -4.93
C ARG A 106 4.97 -4.99 -5.28
N VAL A 107 5.90 -5.86 -5.63
CA VAL A 107 5.65 -7.27 -5.89
C VAL A 107 6.44 -8.15 -4.92
N LEU A 108 5.79 -9.21 -4.46
CA LEU A 108 6.39 -10.29 -3.70
C LEU A 108 6.52 -11.48 -4.64
N SER A 109 7.75 -11.85 -4.97
CA SER A 109 8.02 -12.91 -5.95
C SER A 109 8.98 -13.96 -5.41
N ARG A 110 8.83 -15.19 -5.91
CA ARG A 110 9.73 -16.31 -5.67
C ARG A 110 9.78 -17.20 -6.91
N PRO A 111 10.86 -17.95 -7.14
CA PRO A 111 10.96 -18.82 -8.29
C PRO A 111 10.19 -20.14 -8.03
N ASN A 112 9.68 -20.77 -9.08
CA ASN A 112 9.06 -22.08 -8.92
C ASN A 112 10.11 -23.16 -8.61
N GLU A 113 10.04 -23.74 -7.41
CA GLU A 113 10.97 -24.78 -6.94
C GLU A 113 11.11 -25.98 -7.86
N LYS A 114 10.05 -26.37 -8.59
CA LYS A 114 10.07 -27.55 -9.48
C LYS A 114 10.76 -27.27 -10.82
N LYS A 115 10.87 -26.02 -11.22
CA LYS A 115 11.36 -25.60 -12.55
C LYS A 115 12.61 -24.72 -12.48
N LEU A 116 13.35 -24.77 -11.38
CA LEU A 116 14.58 -23.99 -11.19
C LEU A 116 15.63 -24.24 -12.28
N VAL A 117 15.69 -25.46 -12.81
CA VAL A 117 16.60 -25.85 -13.90
C VAL A 117 16.29 -25.09 -15.18
N GLU A 118 15.00 -24.94 -15.51
CA GLU A 118 14.54 -24.20 -16.68
C GLU A 118 14.81 -22.70 -16.52
N ILE A 119 14.50 -22.14 -15.33
CA ILE A 119 14.75 -20.74 -14.98
C ILE A 119 16.25 -20.41 -15.11
N TYR A 120 17.15 -21.27 -14.61
CA TYR A 120 18.59 -21.05 -14.74
C TYR A 120 19.06 -21.08 -16.20
N ARG A 121 18.49 -21.94 -17.04
CA ARG A 121 18.85 -22.03 -18.46
C ARG A 121 18.39 -20.81 -19.26
N THR A 122 17.20 -20.28 -18.98
CA THR A 122 16.62 -19.17 -19.77
C THR A 122 16.98 -17.80 -19.22
N LEU A 123 16.92 -17.61 -17.90
CA LEU A 123 17.06 -16.30 -17.25
C LEU A 123 18.40 -16.15 -16.50
N GLY A 124 18.94 -17.26 -16.03
CA GLY A 124 20.13 -17.29 -15.18
C GLY A 124 19.80 -17.10 -13.70
N LYS A 125 20.83 -16.79 -12.90
CA LYS A 125 20.71 -16.64 -11.44
C LYS A 125 19.92 -15.39 -11.05
N GLU A 126 20.12 -14.30 -11.79
CA GLU A 126 19.46 -12.99 -11.60
C GLU A 126 18.16 -12.92 -12.42
N TYR A 127 17.25 -13.87 -12.20
CA TYR A 127 15.99 -13.97 -12.94
C TYR A 127 15.04 -12.80 -12.62
N ASP A 128 15.08 -12.30 -11.39
CA ASP A 128 14.22 -11.24 -10.89
C ASP A 128 14.57 -9.88 -11.52
N GLU A 129 15.85 -9.55 -11.62
CA GLU A 129 16.31 -8.27 -12.16
C GLU A 129 16.13 -8.14 -13.68
N LYS A 130 16.20 -9.26 -14.41
CA LYS A 130 16.05 -9.25 -15.87
C LYS A 130 14.60 -9.21 -16.33
N VAL A 131 13.72 -9.94 -15.64
CA VAL A 131 12.37 -10.20 -16.14
C VAL A 131 11.31 -9.36 -15.46
N LEU A 132 11.39 -9.16 -14.14
CA LEU A 132 10.32 -8.45 -13.41
C LEU A 132 10.13 -7.01 -13.88
N PRO A 133 11.18 -6.19 -14.13
CA PRO A 133 10.97 -4.84 -14.63
C PRO A 133 10.22 -4.81 -15.96
N SER A 134 10.53 -5.75 -16.86
CA SER A 134 9.91 -5.82 -18.19
C SER A 134 8.43 -6.19 -18.10
N ILE A 135 8.09 -7.28 -17.38
CA ILE A 135 6.70 -7.72 -17.23
C ILE A 135 5.87 -6.68 -16.48
N ILE A 136 6.42 -6.10 -15.40
CA ILE A 136 5.68 -5.13 -14.60
C ILE A 136 5.41 -3.87 -15.41
N ASN A 137 6.40 -3.34 -16.12
CA ASN A 137 6.18 -2.17 -16.97
C ASN A 137 5.16 -2.45 -18.07
N GLU A 138 5.19 -3.63 -18.69
CA GLU A 138 4.22 -4.01 -19.71
C GLU A 138 2.79 -4.11 -19.15
N VAL A 139 2.61 -4.84 -18.04
CA VAL A 139 1.29 -5.03 -17.44
C VAL A 139 0.74 -3.73 -16.86
N LEU A 140 1.58 -2.91 -16.20
CA LEU A 140 1.15 -1.59 -15.74
C LEU A 140 0.68 -0.73 -16.90
N LYS A 141 1.43 -0.67 -18.01
CA LYS A 141 1.02 0.05 -19.22
C LYS A 141 -0.30 -0.44 -19.79
N SER A 142 -0.47 -1.76 -19.88
CA SER A 142 -1.69 -2.38 -20.42
C SER A 142 -2.93 -2.10 -19.54
N VAL A 143 -2.81 -2.25 -18.22
CA VAL A 143 -3.94 -2.09 -17.29
C VAL A 143 -4.30 -0.61 -17.14
N VAL A 144 -3.31 0.25 -16.92
CA VAL A 144 -3.54 1.68 -16.63
C VAL A 144 -4.15 2.39 -17.83
N ALA A 145 -3.78 2.00 -19.06
CA ALA A 145 -4.38 2.52 -20.28
C ALA A 145 -5.90 2.23 -20.41
N GLN A 146 -6.45 1.28 -19.64
CA GLN A 146 -7.87 0.94 -19.67
C GLN A 146 -8.70 1.82 -18.73
N TYR A 147 -8.08 2.49 -17.76
CA TYR A 147 -8.76 3.30 -16.74
C TYR A 147 -8.48 4.78 -16.91
N ASN A 148 -9.45 5.62 -16.55
CA ASN A 148 -9.24 7.06 -16.46
C ASN A 148 -8.43 7.42 -15.21
N ALA A 149 -7.73 8.57 -15.23
CA ALA A 149 -7.01 9.09 -14.07
C ALA A 149 -7.86 9.15 -12.78
N SER A 150 -9.12 9.60 -12.88
CA SER A 150 -10.04 9.65 -11.73
C SER A 150 -10.40 8.27 -11.15
N GLN A 151 -10.47 7.23 -12.01
CA GLN A 151 -10.75 5.86 -11.58
C GLN A 151 -9.56 5.22 -10.90
N LEU A 152 -8.33 5.58 -11.29
CA LEU A 152 -7.12 5.09 -10.63
C LEU A 152 -7.03 5.55 -9.16
N ILE A 153 -7.60 6.71 -8.83
CA ILE A 153 -7.71 7.22 -7.46
C ILE A 153 -8.87 6.55 -6.72
N THR A 154 -10.07 6.59 -7.30
CA THR A 154 -11.32 6.18 -6.63
C THR A 154 -11.50 4.67 -6.54
N GLN A 155 -11.06 3.91 -7.56
CA GLN A 155 -11.24 2.46 -7.68
C GLN A 155 -9.91 1.71 -7.63
N ARG A 156 -8.95 2.24 -6.87
CA ARG A 156 -7.58 1.71 -6.80
C ARG A 156 -7.51 0.21 -6.48
N GLU A 157 -8.39 -0.29 -5.62
CA GLU A 157 -8.42 -1.71 -5.24
C GLU A 157 -8.76 -2.61 -6.42
N VAL A 158 -9.74 -2.21 -7.24
CA VAL A 158 -10.17 -2.93 -8.45
C VAL A 158 -9.02 -2.96 -9.46
N VAL A 159 -8.35 -1.83 -9.65
CA VAL A 159 -7.19 -1.74 -10.55
C VAL A 159 -6.04 -2.60 -10.03
N SER A 160 -5.74 -2.56 -8.73
CA SER A 160 -4.68 -3.38 -8.13
C SER A 160 -4.96 -4.88 -8.27
N LYS A 161 -6.23 -5.30 -8.15
CA LYS A 161 -6.64 -6.68 -8.40
C LYS A 161 -6.41 -7.09 -9.86
N SER A 162 -6.81 -6.24 -10.81
CA SER A 162 -6.59 -6.47 -12.25
C SER A 162 -5.10 -6.55 -12.59
N VAL A 163 -4.27 -5.68 -12.02
CA VAL A 163 -2.80 -5.73 -12.18
C VAL A 163 -2.26 -7.04 -11.64
N ARG A 164 -2.67 -7.47 -10.44
CA ARG A 164 -2.23 -8.73 -9.83
C ARG A 164 -2.57 -9.94 -10.70
N GLU A 165 -3.79 -10.03 -11.21
CA GLU A 165 -4.23 -11.16 -12.05
C GLU A 165 -3.41 -11.25 -13.34
N GLN A 166 -3.20 -10.12 -14.03
CA GLN A 166 -2.39 -10.09 -15.25
C GLN A 166 -0.91 -10.36 -14.99
N LEU A 167 -0.34 -9.82 -13.90
CA LEU A 167 1.04 -10.09 -13.51
C LEU A 167 1.24 -11.57 -13.17
N VAL A 168 0.32 -12.20 -12.43
CA VAL A 168 0.37 -13.62 -12.11
C VAL A 168 0.34 -14.46 -13.39
N GLN A 169 -0.50 -14.09 -14.35
CA GLN A 169 -0.58 -14.81 -15.62
C GLN A 169 0.73 -14.69 -16.42
N ARG A 170 1.29 -13.49 -16.55
CA ARG A 170 2.56 -13.28 -17.27
C ARG A 170 3.76 -13.89 -16.55
N ALA A 171 3.80 -13.86 -15.22
CA ALA A 171 4.91 -14.44 -14.45
C ALA A 171 4.99 -15.97 -14.57
N LYS A 172 3.85 -16.65 -14.77
CA LYS A 172 3.80 -18.10 -14.98
C LYS A 172 4.56 -18.54 -16.23
N ASP A 173 4.54 -17.75 -17.30
CA ASP A 173 5.26 -18.05 -18.55
C ASP A 173 6.78 -18.14 -18.32
N PHE A 174 7.29 -17.42 -17.33
CA PHE A 174 8.70 -17.42 -16.92
C PHE A 174 8.98 -18.34 -15.72
N ASN A 175 7.99 -19.13 -15.30
CA ASN A 175 8.07 -20.01 -14.14
C ASN A 175 8.35 -19.28 -12.81
N ILE A 176 7.96 -18.00 -12.70
CA ILE A 176 8.05 -17.19 -11.48
C ILE A 176 6.68 -17.18 -10.79
N LEU A 177 6.67 -17.36 -9.47
CA LEU A 177 5.46 -17.29 -8.65
C LEU A 177 5.39 -15.94 -7.97
N LEU A 178 4.24 -15.27 -8.12
CA LEU A 178 3.91 -14.04 -7.42
C LEU A 178 2.99 -14.39 -6.25
N ASP A 179 3.45 -14.11 -5.03
CA ASP A 179 2.63 -14.31 -3.82
C ASP A 179 1.69 -13.11 -3.59
N ASP A 180 2.16 -11.89 -3.91
CA ASP A 180 1.36 -10.67 -3.83
C ASP A 180 1.86 -9.60 -4.80
N ALA A 181 0.96 -8.73 -5.25
CA ALA A 181 1.27 -7.55 -6.05
C ALA A 181 0.31 -6.42 -5.69
N SER A 182 0.87 -5.27 -5.31
CA SER A 182 0.12 -4.12 -4.84
C SER A 182 0.69 -2.83 -5.40
N ILE A 183 -0.18 -1.91 -5.82
CA ILE A 183 0.22 -0.53 -6.11
C ILE A 183 0.45 0.17 -4.76
N THR A 184 1.65 0.70 -4.50
CA THR A 184 2.00 1.37 -3.23
C THR A 184 1.79 2.88 -3.29
N HIS A 185 2.25 3.51 -4.37
CA HIS A 185 2.13 4.95 -4.57
C HIS A 185 1.65 5.23 -5.99
N LEU A 186 0.83 6.27 -6.12
CA LEU A 186 0.29 6.74 -7.39
C LEU A 186 0.24 8.26 -7.33
N SER A 187 0.93 8.91 -8.25
CA SER A 187 0.97 10.36 -8.35
C SER A 187 0.74 10.82 -9.79
N PHE A 188 0.11 11.98 -9.93
CA PHE A 188 -0.13 12.62 -11.22
C PHE A 188 0.82 13.81 -11.38
N SER A 189 0.73 14.50 -12.52
CA SER A 189 1.37 15.81 -12.65
C SER A 189 0.76 16.80 -11.66
N ASN A 190 1.60 17.69 -11.11
CA ASN A 190 1.19 18.69 -10.12
C ASN A 190 0.09 19.61 -10.68
N GLU A 191 0.13 19.89 -11.98
CA GLU A 191 -0.89 20.68 -12.69
C GLU A 191 -2.25 19.98 -12.68
N TYR A 192 -2.28 18.65 -12.88
CA TYR A 192 -3.51 17.88 -12.86
C TYR A 192 -4.10 17.77 -11.46
N GLU A 193 -3.26 17.53 -10.45
CA GLU A 193 -3.72 17.49 -9.04
C GLU A 193 -4.35 18.82 -8.61
N LYS A 194 -3.71 19.95 -8.94
CA LYS A 194 -4.26 21.29 -8.70
C LYS A 194 -5.57 21.52 -9.44
N ALA A 195 -5.68 21.08 -10.69
CA ALA A 195 -6.90 21.24 -11.48
C ALA A 195 -8.06 20.41 -10.92
N VAL A 196 -7.80 19.19 -10.44
CA VAL A 196 -8.79 18.33 -9.79
C VAL A 196 -9.23 18.93 -8.46
N GLU A 197 -8.30 19.40 -7.64
CA GLU A 197 -8.60 20.07 -6.37
C GLU A 197 -9.44 21.32 -6.59
N ALA A 198 -9.05 22.19 -7.53
CA ALA A 198 -9.82 23.38 -7.89
C ALA A 198 -11.24 23.04 -8.37
N LYS A 199 -11.39 21.97 -9.17
CA LYS A 199 -12.71 21.48 -9.60
C LYS A 199 -13.55 20.97 -8.42
N GLN A 200 -12.95 20.27 -7.47
CA GLN A 200 -13.64 19.80 -6.27
C GLN A 200 -14.11 20.97 -5.40
N VAL A 201 -13.26 21.99 -5.21
CA VAL A 201 -13.62 23.21 -4.47
C VAL A 201 -14.76 23.94 -5.15
N ALA A 202 -14.69 24.15 -6.47
CA ALA A 202 -15.75 24.80 -7.23
C ALA A 202 -17.08 24.02 -7.17
N GLN A 203 -17.03 22.69 -7.25
CA GLN A 203 -18.21 21.84 -7.13
C GLN A 203 -18.83 21.93 -5.73
N GLN A 204 -18.00 21.89 -4.68
CA GLN A 204 -18.45 22.03 -3.29
C GLN A 204 -19.04 23.42 -3.02
N GLU A 205 -18.46 24.47 -3.59
CA GLU A 205 -18.97 25.84 -3.49
C GLU A 205 -20.31 26.01 -4.21
N ALA A 206 -20.47 25.39 -5.38
CA ALA A 206 -21.74 25.37 -6.10
C ALA A 206 -22.84 24.63 -5.31
N GLU A 207 -22.52 23.49 -4.70
CA GLU A 207 -23.44 22.74 -3.83
C GLU A 207 -23.81 23.54 -2.58
N ARG A 208 -22.84 24.19 -1.94
CA ARG A 208 -23.08 25.08 -0.81
C ARG A 208 -24.00 26.24 -1.20
N SER A 209 -23.76 26.85 -2.35
CA SER A 209 -24.56 27.97 -2.85
C SER A 209 -26.01 27.54 -3.11
N LYS A 210 -26.23 26.35 -3.68
CA LYS A 210 -27.57 25.75 -3.82
C LYS A 210 -28.24 25.58 -2.46
N TYR A 211 -27.52 25.09 -1.45
CA TYR A 211 -28.05 24.92 -0.11
C TYR A 211 -28.43 26.25 0.55
N VAL A 212 -27.63 27.31 0.35
CA VAL A 212 -27.94 28.66 0.84
C VAL A 212 -29.22 29.20 0.21
N VAL A 213 -29.40 29.03 -1.10
CA VAL A 213 -30.62 29.44 -1.81
C VAL A 213 -31.83 28.67 -1.29
N LEU A 214 -31.71 27.33 -1.16
CA LEU A 214 -32.79 26.50 -0.62
C LEU A 214 -33.16 26.89 0.81
N LYS A 215 -32.17 27.19 1.65
CA LYS A 215 -32.39 27.68 3.01
C LYS A 215 -33.13 29.02 3.01
N ALA A 216 -32.71 29.97 2.17
CA ALA A 216 -33.37 31.27 2.04
C ALA A 216 -34.83 31.14 1.55
N GLU A 217 -35.10 30.21 0.62
CA GLU A 217 -36.47 29.92 0.18
C GLU A 217 -37.33 29.31 1.29
N GLN A 218 -36.78 28.39 2.08
CA GLN A 218 -37.47 27.81 3.22
C GLN A 218 -37.75 28.86 4.31
N GLU A 219 -36.78 29.71 4.63
CA GLU A 219 -36.95 30.83 5.57
C GLU A 219 -38.01 31.82 5.09
N LYS A 220 -38.04 32.15 3.79
CA LYS A 220 -39.08 32.99 3.19
C LYS A 220 -40.46 32.35 3.34
N LYS A 221 -40.61 31.07 3.01
CA LYS A 221 -41.88 30.33 3.18
C LYS A 221 -42.31 30.32 4.64
N SER A 222 -41.39 30.04 5.57
CA SER A 222 -41.65 30.07 7.01
C SER A 222 -42.13 31.44 7.47
N THR A 223 -41.53 32.52 6.97
CA THR A 223 -41.90 33.89 7.31
C THR A 223 -43.31 34.24 6.80
N ILE A 224 -43.64 33.86 5.56
CA ILE A 224 -44.98 34.08 4.99
C ILE A 224 -46.03 33.31 5.78
N ILE A 225 -45.79 32.03 6.07
CA ILE A 225 -46.72 31.20 6.85
C ILE A 225 -46.91 31.78 8.25
N LYS A 226 -45.83 32.23 8.90
CA LYS A 226 -45.89 32.87 10.22
C LYS A 226 -46.71 34.17 10.17
N ALA A 227 -46.46 35.04 9.20
CA ALA A 227 -47.20 36.29 9.03
C ALA A 227 -48.68 36.07 8.71
N GLN A 228 -49.01 35.05 7.90
CA GLN A 228 -50.39 34.66 7.64
C GLN A 228 -51.07 34.15 8.91
N GLY A 229 -50.40 33.29 9.68
CA GLY A 229 -50.90 32.82 10.97
C GLY A 229 -51.12 33.97 11.96
N GLU A 230 -50.19 34.93 12.06
CA GLU A 230 -50.34 36.12 12.89
C GLU A 230 -51.50 37.02 12.43
N ALA A 231 -51.67 37.22 11.13
CA ALA A 231 -52.77 38.00 10.57
C ALA A 231 -54.14 37.35 10.82
N GLU A 232 -54.22 36.02 10.73
CA GLU A 232 -55.44 35.27 11.03
C GLU A 232 -55.77 35.31 12.53
N VAL A 233 -54.77 35.12 13.40
CA VAL A 233 -54.91 35.31 14.85
C VAL A 233 -55.36 36.74 15.19
N ALA A 234 -54.77 37.77 14.58
CA ALA A 234 -55.15 39.16 14.81
C ALA A 234 -56.59 39.46 14.36
N LYS A 235 -57.04 38.88 13.23
CA LYS A 235 -58.44 38.98 12.79
C LYS A 235 -59.40 38.33 13.78
N LEU A 236 -59.09 37.13 14.26
CA LEU A 236 -59.92 36.42 15.23
C LEU A 236 -59.99 37.16 16.58
N ILE A 237 -58.85 37.66 17.06
CA ILE A 237 -58.81 38.52 18.25
C ILE A 237 -59.62 39.79 18.03
N GLY A 238 -59.48 40.45 16.87
CA GLY A 238 -60.25 41.66 16.55
C GLY A 238 -61.76 41.44 16.55
N LEU A 239 -62.22 40.28 16.04
CA LEU A 239 -63.63 39.88 16.13
C LEU A 239 -64.05 39.64 17.59
N ALA A 240 -63.27 38.88 18.35
CA ALA A 240 -63.55 38.59 19.76
C ALA A 240 -63.59 39.87 20.64
N VAL A 241 -62.73 40.84 20.35
CA VAL A 241 -62.71 42.16 21.02
C VAL A 241 -63.94 42.99 20.66
N LYS A 242 -64.38 42.95 19.39
CA LYS A 242 -65.60 43.62 18.96
C LYS A 242 -66.84 43.05 19.64
N ASP A 243 -66.85 41.74 19.89
CA ASP A 243 -67.95 41.06 20.57
C ASP A 243 -67.96 41.31 22.08
N ASN A 244 -66.79 41.49 22.72
CA ASN A 244 -66.71 41.77 24.15
C ASN A 244 -65.61 42.81 24.51
N PRO A 245 -65.97 44.06 24.87
CA PRO A 245 -65.00 45.09 25.23
C PRO A 245 -64.21 44.78 26.52
N ALA A 246 -64.74 43.94 27.42
CA ALA A 246 -64.03 43.53 28.64
C ALA A 246 -62.79 42.66 28.37
N PHE A 247 -62.70 42.04 27.19
CA PHE A 247 -61.55 41.22 26.81
C PHE A 247 -60.26 42.03 26.68
N MET A 248 -60.35 43.29 26.22
CA MET A 248 -59.19 44.18 26.11
C MET A 248 -58.63 44.59 27.47
N GLU A 249 -59.51 44.86 28.45
CA GLU A 249 -59.10 45.18 29.81
C GLU A 249 -58.41 43.98 30.48
N LEU A 250 -58.98 42.78 30.32
CA LEU A 250 -58.36 41.56 30.82
C LEU A 250 -56.97 41.34 30.20
N LYS A 251 -56.84 41.52 28.88
CA LYS A 251 -55.56 41.36 28.18
C LYS A 251 -54.52 42.39 28.63
N LYS A 252 -54.95 43.63 28.88
CA LYS A 252 -54.08 44.67 29.47
C LYS A 252 -53.55 44.23 30.83
N ILE A 253 -54.40 43.69 31.71
CA ILE A 253 -53.99 43.19 33.03
C ILE A 253 -52.99 42.04 32.90
N GLU A 254 -53.22 41.09 31.99
CA GLU A 254 -52.31 39.97 31.73
C GLU A 254 -50.94 40.44 31.24
N LEU A 255 -50.90 41.34 30.25
CA LEU A 255 -49.65 41.89 29.71
C LEU A 255 -48.88 42.67 30.79
N SER A 256 -49.57 43.47 31.60
CA SER A 256 -48.94 44.20 32.71
C SER A 256 -48.35 43.24 33.75
N ARG A 257 -49.01 42.11 34.03
CA ARG A 257 -48.47 41.04 34.91
C ARG A 257 -47.22 40.40 34.31
N GLU A 258 -47.22 40.13 33.01
CA GLU A 258 -46.07 39.53 32.31
C GLU A 258 -44.86 40.47 32.28
N VAL A 259 -45.07 41.74 31.90
CA VAL A 259 -44.04 42.79 31.92
C VAL A 259 -43.46 42.95 33.34
N SER A 260 -44.32 42.98 34.36
CA SER A 260 -43.88 43.04 35.77
C SER A 260 -43.00 41.84 36.15
N ASN A 261 -43.36 40.62 35.71
CA ASN A 261 -42.56 39.42 35.94
C ASN A 261 -41.20 39.45 35.24
N ILE A 262 -41.12 39.98 34.02
CA ILE A 262 -39.86 40.14 33.28
C ILE A 262 -38.96 41.16 34.00
N ILE A 263 -39.51 42.31 34.36
CA ILE A 263 -38.76 43.37 35.08
C ILE A 263 -38.25 42.87 36.43
N SER A 264 -39.05 42.11 37.18
CA SER A 264 -38.62 41.51 38.46
C SER A 264 -37.45 40.54 38.31
N LYS A 265 -37.23 39.95 37.13
CA LYS A 265 -36.14 39.00 36.85
C LYS A 265 -34.91 39.65 36.23
N CYS A 266 -35.02 40.86 35.67
CA CYS A 266 -33.89 41.57 35.10
C CYS A 266 -32.92 42.07 36.19
N GLN A 267 -31.62 41.83 36.01
CA GLN A 267 -30.56 42.28 36.95
C GLN A 267 -30.27 43.79 36.82
N ASN A 268 -30.52 44.40 35.66
CA ASN A 268 -30.37 45.85 35.45
C ASN A 268 -31.63 46.60 35.91
N LYS A 269 -31.46 47.53 36.86
CA LYS A 269 -32.53 48.43 37.33
C LYS A 269 -32.71 49.58 36.34
N VAL A 270 -33.65 49.43 35.40
CA VAL A 270 -34.10 50.53 34.54
C VAL A 270 -35.38 51.11 35.15
N MET A 271 -35.34 52.37 35.59
CA MET A 271 -36.51 53.09 36.10
C MET A 271 -37.30 53.65 34.91
N LEU A 272 -38.42 53.01 34.57
CA LEU A 272 -39.33 53.47 33.53
C LEU A 272 -40.60 54.06 34.20
N PRO A 273 -41.14 55.16 33.66
CA PRO A 273 -42.39 55.74 34.18
C PRO A 273 -43.55 54.74 34.04
N THR A 274 -44.39 54.64 35.08
CA THR A 274 -45.46 53.64 35.21
C THR A 274 -46.48 53.69 34.06
N ASP A 275 -46.71 54.87 33.48
CA ASP A 275 -47.60 55.06 32.32
C ASP A 275 -47.04 54.44 31.05
N SER A 276 -45.71 54.44 30.86
CA SER A 276 -45.07 53.79 29.71
C SER A 276 -45.14 52.27 29.77
N LEU A 277 -45.36 51.70 30.95
CA LEU A 277 -45.47 50.26 31.19
C LEU A 277 -46.92 49.76 31.22
N LEU A 278 -47.92 50.64 31.09
CA LEU A 278 -49.35 50.31 31.18
C LEU A 278 -49.75 49.62 32.50
N ILE A 279 -48.97 49.81 33.57
CA ILE A 279 -49.21 49.24 34.92
C ILE A 279 -50.14 50.15 35.73
N ASN A 280 -50.42 51.36 35.23
CA ASN A 280 -51.34 52.28 35.87
C ASN A 280 -52.80 51.87 35.59
N PHE A 281 -53.51 51.43 36.64
CA PHE A 281 -54.91 50.95 36.56
C PHE A 281 -55.93 51.97 37.09
N THR A 282 -55.53 53.22 37.34
CA THR A 282 -56.49 54.27 37.74
C THR A 282 -57.27 54.80 36.53
N LYS A 283 -58.59 54.90 36.70
CA LYS A 283 -59.54 55.48 35.75
C LYS A 283 -59.30 56.97 35.54
#